data_AF-A0A943JSI8-F1
#
_entry.id   AF-A0A943JSI8-F1
#
_cell.length_a   1.000
_cell.length_b   1.000
_cell.length_c   1.000
_cell.angle_alpha   90.00
_cell.angle_beta   90.00
_cell.angle_gamma   90.00
#
_symmetry.space_group_name_H-M   'P 1'
#
loop_
_entity.id
_entity.type
_entity.pdbx_description
1 polymer ?
#
loop_
_entity_poly.entity_id
_entity_poly.type
_entity_poly.pdbx_seq_one_letter_code
_entity_poly.pdbx_strand_id
1 'polypeptide(L)'
;MIGNSYAGVNDTLKLFSEEEKVSVEQKITELEDKRKLHIHVNTLPYEEGFSVADPEKVIILNIKKEENSKGKIELNFSRDIDVEEYQEDINLILNNAEEALSKGEIGKYSIEVLEGIDGILDKIKIEEPIVIEEEVTKNEKFNIFGGIAIAFFVIFGIIIRVLSIQKKRKELKEKNR
;
A
#
# COMPACT_ATOMS: atom_id res chain seq x y z
N MET A 1 -3.90 30.32 0.51
CA MET A 1 -2.71 29.44 0.58
C MET A 1 -3.21 28.04 0.26
N ILE A 2 -2.90 27.54 -0.92
CA ILE A 2 -3.21 26.16 -1.29
C ILE A 2 -2.16 25.33 -0.56
N GLY A 3 -2.59 24.49 0.39
CA GLY A 3 -1.69 23.48 0.95
C GLY A 3 -1.40 22.52 -0.18
N ASN A 4 -0.16 22.49 -0.67
CA ASN A 4 0.28 21.51 -1.63
C ASN A 4 0.17 20.13 -0.95
N SER A 5 -0.88 19.38 -1.24
CA SER A 5 -0.91 17.96 -0.92
C SER A 5 -0.01 17.27 -1.92
N TYR A 6 1.15 16.80 -1.46
CA TYR A 6 1.96 15.85 -2.22
C TYR A 6 1.22 14.51 -2.13
N ALA A 7 0.58 14.09 -3.22
CA ALA A 7 -0.33 12.95 -3.22
C ALA A 7 0.45 11.63 -3.06
N GLY A 8 1.67 11.59 -3.58
CA GLY A 8 2.60 10.48 -3.43
C GLY A 8 3.37 10.51 -2.11
N VAL A 9 3.65 11.69 -1.54
CA VAL A 9 4.46 11.83 -0.31
C VAL A 9 3.59 12.03 0.95
N ASN A 10 3.53 11.01 1.81
CA ASN A 10 2.85 11.07 3.11
C ASN A 10 3.85 11.18 4.28
N ASP A 11 4.19 12.43 4.64
CA ASP A 11 5.19 12.75 5.64
C ASP A 11 4.61 12.90 7.08
N THR A 12 4.09 11.80 7.66
CA THR A 12 3.50 11.82 9.01
C THR A 12 4.50 12.24 10.10
N LEU A 13 5.77 11.88 9.93
CA LEU A 13 6.82 12.16 10.92
C LEU A 13 7.51 13.52 10.71
N LYS A 14 7.18 14.26 9.65
CA LYS A 14 7.79 15.56 9.30
C LYS A 14 9.30 15.47 9.09
N LEU A 15 9.75 14.41 8.42
CA LEU A 15 11.16 14.17 8.14
C LEU A 15 11.63 14.81 6.83
N PHE A 16 10.71 15.17 5.94
CA PHE A 16 11.06 15.87 4.70
C PHE A 16 10.98 17.39 4.90
N SER A 17 11.96 18.11 4.36
CA SER A 17 11.80 19.53 4.07
C SER A 17 10.79 19.75 2.94
N GLU A 18 10.25 20.96 2.82
CA GLU A 18 9.30 21.27 1.74
C GLU A 18 9.93 21.14 0.35
N GLU A 19 11.21 21.48 0.19
CA GLU A 19 11.94 21.32 -1.07
C GLU A 19 12.14 19.84 -1.44
N GLU A 20 12.44 19.00 -0.46
CA GLU A 20 12.53 17.56 -0.67
C GLU A 20 11.18 16.96 -1.06
N LYS A 21 10.08 17.37 -0.43
CA LYS A 21 8.73 16.92 -0.81
C LYS A 21 8.42 17.23 -2.27
N VAL A 22 8.72 18.46 -2.74
CA VAL A 22 8.55 18.83 -4.15
C VAL A 22 9.39 17.93 -5.06
N SER A 23 10.65 17.69 -4.71
CA SER A 23 11.57 16.91 -5.55
C SER A 23 11.16 15.45 -5.64
N VAL A 24 10.75 14.85 -4.51
CA VAL A 24 10.27 13.47 -4.47
C VAL A 24 8.95 13.33 -5.21
N GLU A 25 8.00 14.26 -5.04
CA GLU A 25 6.72 14.23 -5.76
C GLU A 25 6.90 14.36 -7.27
N GLN A 26 7.84 15.19 -7.72
CA GLN A 26 8.20 15.27 -9.15
C GLN A 26 8.73 13.94 -9.68
N LYS A 27 9.61 13.27 -8.93
CA LYS A 27 10.12 11.93 -9.30
C LYS A 27 9.02 10.88 -9.31
N ILE A 28 8.10 10.92 -8.32
CA ILE A 28 6.92 10.04 -8.28
C ILE A 28 6.10 10.24 -9.56
N THR A 29 5.71 11.49 -9.86
CA THR A 29 4.88 11.82 -11.03
C THR A 29 5.54 11.33 -12.33
N GLU A 30 6.84 11.56 -12.50
CA GLU A 30 7.61 11.09 -13.66
C GLU A 30 7.50 9.57 -13.84
N LEU A 31 7.65 8.81 -12.75
CA LEU A 31 7.62 7.35 -12.79
C LEU A 31 6.21 6.78 -12.96
N GLU A 32 5.22 7.34 -12.28
CA GLU A 32 3.81 6.97 -12.44
C GLU A 32 3.36 7.15 -13.90
N ASP A 33 3.72 8.28 -14.52
CA ASP A 33 3.42 8.55 -15.92
C ASP A 33 4.13 7.59 -16.88
N LYS A 34 5.41 7.30 -16.63
CA LYS A 34 6.25 6.40 -17.44
C LYS A 34 5.77 4.96 -17.37
N ARG A 35 5.43 4.48 -16.17
CA ARG A 35 5.19 3.06 -15.88
C ARG A 35 3.71 2.69 -15.75
N LYS A 36 2.81 3.68 -15.74
CA LYS A 36 1.35 3.47 -15.57
C LYS A 36 1.03 2.73 -14.28
N LEU A 37 1.66 3.16 -13.18
CA LEU A 37 1.50 2.63 -11.82
C LEU A 37 1.37 3.79 -10.83
N HIS A 38 1.13 3.48 -9.56
CA HIS A 38 1.05 4.42 -8.45
C HIS A 38 2.18 4.22 -7.45
N ILE A 39 2.70 5.30 -6.88
CA ILE A 39 3.82 5.28 -5.93
C ILE A 39 3.45 6.09 -4.68
N HIS A 40 3.68 5.49 -3.52
CA HIS A 40 3.58 6.18 -2.24
C HIS A 40 4.90 6.12 -1.47
N VAL A 41 5.38 7.28 -1.04
CA VAL A 41 6.53 7.42 -0.15
C VAL A 41 6.04 7.95 1.19
N ASN A 42 6.21 7.17 2.25
CA ASN A 42 5.62 7.44 3.55
C ASN A 42 6.71 7.52 4.62
N THR A 43 6.56 8.45 5.56
CA THR A 43 7.27 8.36 6.85
C THR A 43 6.26 8.03 7.92
N LEU A 44 6.49 6.95 8.69
CA LEU A 44 5.50 6.42 9.63
C LEU A 44 6.16 6.05 10.96
N PRO A 45 5.44 6.15 12.08
CA PRO A 45 5.81 5.47 13.31
C PRO A 45 6.00 3.96 13.09
N TYR A 46 6.89 3.33 13.86
CA TYR A 46 7.29 1.93 13.67
C TYR A 46 6.12 0.93 13.62
N GLU A 47 5.12 1.13 14.48
CA GLU A 47 3.94 0.25 14.59
C GLU A 47 2.84 0.53 13.56
N GLU A 48 2.97 1.62 12.79
CA GLU A 48 1.96 2.02 11.81
C GLU A 48 2.21 1.38 10.43
N GLY A 49 1.12 1.16 9.71
CA GLY A 49 1.12 0.68 8.34
C GLY A 49 0.40 1.64 7.42
N PHE A 50 0.67 1.51 6.12
CA PHE A 50 -0.02 2.26 5.07
C PHE A 50 -0.67 1.27 4.12
N SER A 51 -1.92 1.55 3.74
CA SER A 51 -2.66 0.76 2.76
C SER A 51 -3.41 1.66 1.80
N VAL A 52 -3.55 1.19 0.58
CA VAL A 52 -4.28 1.86 -0.50
C VAL A 52 -5.61 1.16 -0.75
N ALA A 53 -6.58 1.89 -1.31
CA ALA A 53 -7.90 1.33 -1.62
C ALA A 53 -7.85 0.40 -2.84
N ASP A 54 -7.10 0.80 -3.86
CA ASP A 54 -6.79 -0.01 -5.04
C ASP A 54 -5.33 -0.48 -4.93
N PRO A 55 -5.10 -1.79 -4.68
CA PRO A 55 -3.75 -2.32 -4.49
C PRO A 55 -3.07 -2.76 -5.78
N GLU A 56 -3.67 -2.57 -6.96
CA GLU A 56 -3.06 -2.95 -8.25
C GLU A 56 -2.09 -1.88 -8.75
N LYS A 57 -0.98 -2.31 -9.37
CA LYS A 57 0.07 -1.44 -9.91
C LYS A 57 0.54 -0.38 -8.90
N VAL A 58 0.89 -0.80 -7.70
CA VAL A 58 1.27 0.10 -6.60
C VAL A 58 2.65 -0.27 -6.06
N ILE A 59 3.46 0.75 -5.82
CA ILE A 59 4.73 0.66 -5.10
C ILE A 59 4.64 1.52 -3.84
N ILE A 60 4.99 0.95 -2.70
CA ILE A 60 4.95 1.66 -1.41
C ILE A 60 6.32 1.60 -0.76
N LEU A 61 6.94 2.75 -0.54
CA LEU A 61 8.16 2.92 0.24
C LEU A 61 7.81 3.53 1.61
N ASN A 62 7.92 2.74 2.68
CA ASN A 62 7.76 3.19 4.05
C ASN A 62 9.12 3.38 4.73
N ILE A 63 9.36 4.59 5.21
CA ILE A 63 10.50 4.96 6.06
C ILE A 63 9.97 5.02 7.49
N LYS A 64 10.15 3.92 8.24
CA LYS A 64 9.63 3.77 9.59
C LYS A 64 10.66 4.15 10.63
N LYS A 65 10.23 4.89 11.66
CA LYS A 65 11.12 5.30 12.75
C LYS A 65 10.43 5.16 14.10
N GLU A 66 11.21 4.73 15.10
CA GLU A 66 10.86 4.82 16.52
C GLU A 66 11.72 5.92 17.16
N GLU A 67 11.29 6.47 18.30
CA GLU A 67 12.18 7.30 19.11
C GLU A 67 13.40 6.48 19.54
N ASN A 68 14.59 6.93 19.14
CA ASN A 68 15.90 6.38 19.53
C ASN A 68 16.26 4.96 19.01
N SER A 69 15.57 4.45 17.99
CA SER A 69 15.95 3.18 17.34
C SER A 69 16.47 3.38 15.91
N LYS A 70 17.13 2.35 15.38
CA LYS A 70 17.45 2.30 13.95
C LYS A 70 16.14 2.15 13.19
N GLY A 71 15.89 3.08 12.26
CA GLY A 71 14.68 3.03 11.43
C GLY A 71 14.57 1.74 10.63
N LYS A 72 13.36 1.40 10.20
CA LYS A 72 13.08 0.27 9.33
C LYS A 72 12.58 0.78 7.99
N ILE A 73 13.09 0.19 6.91
CA ILE A 73 12.60 0.44 5.57
C ILE A 73 11.72 -0.73 5.15
N GLU A 74 10.56 -0.42 4.57
CA GLU A 74 9.72 -1.41 3.90
C GLU A 74 9.44 -0.92 2.48
N LEU A 75 9.81 -1.72 1.49
CA LEU A 75 9.48 -1.47 0.09
C LEU A 75 8.57 -2.60 -0.38
N ASN A 76 7.33 -2.25 -0.70
CA ASN A 76 6.29 -3.21 -1.09
C ASN A 76 5.87 -2.96 -2.53
N PHE A 77 5.59 -4.04 -3.24
CA PHE A 77 5.08 -4.05 -4.59
C PHE A 77 3.71 -4.72 -4.60
N SER A 78 2.81 -4.25 -5.46
CA SER A 78 1.56 -4.93 -5.72
C SER A 78 1.80 -6.30 -6.36
N ARG A 79 0.80 -7.18 -6.26
CA ARG A 79 0.94 -8.59 -6.67
C ARG A 79 1.19 -8.77 -8.17
N ASP A 80 0.78 -7.80 -8.97
CA ASP A 80 0.92 -7.73 -10.43
C ASP A 80 2.30 -7.21 -10.87
N ILE A 81 3.16 -6.81 -9.94
CA ILE A 81 4.56 -6.45 -10.21
C ILE A 81 5.46 -7.56 -9.65
N ASP A 82 5.85 -8.51 -10.51
CA ASP A 82 6.70 -9.63 -10.12
C ASP A 82 8.17 -9.21 -9.99
N VAL A 83 8.64 -9.14 -8.76
CA VAL A 83 10.02 -8.74 -8.38
C VAL A 83 10.79 -9.87 -7.69
N GLU A 84 10.30 -11.11 -7.73
CA GLU A 84 10.92 -12.21 -6.98
C GLU A 84 12.37 -12.48 -7.43
N GLU A 85 12.63 -12.44 -8.73
CA GLU A 85 13.98 -12.63 -9.30
C GLU A 85 14.92 -11.43 -9.07
N TYR A 86 14.40 -10.29 -8.61
CA TYR A 86 15.15 -9.03 -8.46
C TYR A 86 15.42 -8.63 -7.00
N GLN A 87 15.15 -9.52 -6.03
CA GLN A 87 15.33 -9.20 -4.61
C GLN A 87 16.77 -8.80 -4.26
N GLU A 88 17.78 -9.42 -4.89
CA GLU A 88 19.19 -9.05 -4.68
C GLU A 88 19.50 -7.64 -5.21
N ASP A 89 19.00 -7.30 -6.41
CA ASP A 89 19.13 -5.97 -7.00
C ASP A 89 18.44 -4.91 -6.13
N ILE A 90 17.24 -5.20 -5.62
CA ILE A 90 16.49 -4.33 -4.71
C ILE A 90 17.30 -4.09 -3.43
N ASN A 91 17.83 -5.14 -2.81
CA ASN A 91 18.65 -5.01 -1.61
C ASN A 91 19.90 -4.17 -1.87
N LEU A 92 20.54 -4.33 -3.03
CA LEU A 92 21.69 -3.50 -3.41
C LEU A 92 21.30 -2.01 -3.54
N ILE A 93 20.16 -1.71 -4.15
CA ILE A 93 19.63 -0.34 -4.26
C ILE A 93 19.41 0.27 -2.86
N LEU A 94 18.73 -0.45 -1.97
CA LEU A 94 18.45 0.02 -0.61
C LEU A 94 19.75 0.27 0.19
N ASN A 95 20.74 -0.62 0.06
CA ASN A 95 22.04 -0.49 0.72
C ASN A 95 22.85 0.69 0.15
N ASN A 96 22.84 0.90 -1.17
CA ASN A 96 23.55 2.01 -1.79
C ASN A 96 22.99 3.37 -1.34
N ALA A 97 21.68 3.45 -1.12
CA ALA A 97 21.02 4.66 -0.63
C ALA A 97 21.17 4.87 0.89
N GLU A 98 21.62 3.86 1.67
CA GLU A 98 21.67 3.90 3.14
C GLU A 98 22.50 5.09 3.68
N GLU A 99 23.51 5.54 2.93
CA GLU A 99 24.31 6.71 3.30
C GLU A 99 23.47 8.00 3.36
N ALA A 100 22.55 8.20 2.41
CA ALA A 100 21.65 9.35 2.40
C ALA A 100 20.72 9.32 3.62
N LEU A 101 20.16 8.14 3.93
CA LEU A 101 19.31 7.94 5.11
C LEU A 101 20.07 8.24 6.42
N SER A 102 21.33 7.79 6.51
CA SER A 102 22.19 7.99 7.68
C SER A 102 22.53 9.47 7.93
N LYS A 103 22.55 10.28 6.87
CA LYS A 103 22.75 11.75 6.95
C LYS A 103 21.45 12.51 7.20
N GLY A 104 20.31 11.83 7.23
CA GLY A 104 18.99 12.46 7.32
C GLY A 104 18.52 13.10 6.01
N GLU A 105 19.15 12.77 4.87
CA GLU A 105 18.78 13.23 3.53
C GLU A 105 17.63 12.35 2.99
N ILE A 106 16.45 12.45 3.62
CA ILE A 106 15.31 11.54 3.36
C ILE A 106 14.77 11.71 1.93
N GLY A 107 14.76 12.95 1.40
CA GLY A 107 14.38 13.22 0.02
C GLY A 107 15.27 12.49 -0.98
N LYS A 108 16.58 12.61 -0.78
CA LYS A 108 17.58 11.98 -1.64
C LYS A 108 17.53 10.46 -1.55
N TYR A 109 17.42 9.90 -0.34
CA TYR A 109 17.21 8.47 -0.14
C TYR A 109 16.03 7.95 -0.96
N SER A 110 14.89 8.64 -0.88
CA SER A 110 13.68 8.27 -1.60
C SER A 110 13.88 8.30 -3.11
N ILE A 111 14.52 9.35 -3.63
CA ILE A 111 14.81 9.48 -5.07
C ILE A 111 15.76 8.38 -5.56
N GLU A 112 16.87 8.13 -4.85
CA GLU A 112 17.84 7.09 -5.23
C GLU A 112 17.21 5.70 -5.27
N VAL A 113 16.34 5.39 -4.29
CA VAL A 113 15.58 4.14 -4.28
C VAL A 113 14.62 4.07 -5.48
N LEU A 114 13.85 5.12 -5.74
CA LEU A 114 12.89 5.15 -6.85
C LEU A 114 13.58 5.04 -8.22
N GLU A 115 14.74 5.67 -8.41
CA GLU A 115 15.53 5.55 -9.64
C GLU A 115 16.11 4.14 -9.82
N GLY A 116 16.59 3.52 -8.74
CA GLY A 116 17.04 2.13 -8.77
C GLY A 116 15.90 1.17 -9.15
N ILE A 117 14.72 1.36 -8.55
CA ILE A 117 13.53 0.54 -8.84
C ILE A 117 13.06 0.75 -10.27
N ASP A 118 13.10 1.97 -10.81
CA ASP A 118 12.76 2.22 -12.21
C ASP A 118 13.61 1.37 -13.18
N GLY A 119 14.90 1.20 -12.88
CA GLY A 119 15.79 0.33 -13.65
C GLY A 119 15.47 -1.17 -13.55
N ILE A 120 14.82 -1.61 -12.47
CA ILE A 120 14.31 -2.97 -12.33
C ILE A 120 13.01 -3.12 -13.13
N LEU A 121 12.10 -2.14 -13.04
CA LEU A 121 10.83 -2.14 -13.75
C LEU A 121 11.00 -2.15 -15.28
N ASP A 122 12.13 -1.68 -15.82
CA ASP A 122 12.46 -1.84 -17.25
C ASP A 122 12.60 -3.30 -17.69
N LYS A 123 12.93 -4.20 -16.76
CA LYS A 123 13.16 -5.61 -17.03
C LYS A 123 11.91 -6.46 -16.78
N ILE A 124 10.89 -5.89 -16.16
CA ILE A 124 9.64 -6.56 -15.77
C ILE A 124 8.54 -6.16 -16.74
N LYS A 125 7.75 -7.14 -17.22
CA LYS A 125 6.50 -6.84 -17.90
C LYS A 125 5.44 -6.58 -16.84
N ILE A 126 5.03 -5.32 -16.68
CA ILE A 126 3.84 -4.98 -15.91
C ILE A 126 2.65 -5.41 -16.75
N GLU A 127 1.90 -6.41 -16.30
CA GLU A 127 0.73 -6.88 -17.03
C GLU A 127 -0.31 -5.74 -17.11
N GLU A 128 -0.78 -5.44 -18.33
CA GLU A 128 -1.87 -4.49 -18.51
C GLU A 128 -3.16 -5.11 -17.95
N PRO A 129 -3.97 -4.38 -17.17
CA PRO A 129 -5.25 -4.87 -16.74
C PRO A 129 -6.07 -5.14 -17.99
N ILE A 130 -6.72 -6.30 -18.05
CA ILE A 130 -7.61 -6.64 -19.15
C ILE A 130 -8.75 -5.61 -19.15
N VAL A 131 -8.69 -4.62 -20.04
CA VAL A 131 -9.78 -3.66 -20.25
C VAL A 131 -10.87 -4.40 -21.01
N ILE A 132 -11.90 -4.88 -20.29
CA ILE A 132 -13.14 -5.29 -20.93
C ILE A 132 -13.89 -4.00 -21.28
N GLU A 133 -13.86 -3.60 -22.56
CA GLU A 133 -14.73 -2.55 -23.08
C GLU A 133 -16.19 -3.06 -23.06
N GLU A 134 -16.88 -2.91 -21.94
CA GLU A 134 -18.34 -2.94 -21.96
C GLU A 134 -18.84 -1.59 -22.47
N GLU A 135 -19.38 -1.56 -23.69
CA GLU A 135 -20.22 -0.46 -24.15
C GLU A 135 -21.35 -0.27 -23.11
N VAL A 136 -21.28 0.82 -22.34
CA VAL A 136 -22.29 1.14 -21.34
C VAL A 136 -23.57 1.57 -22.08
N THR A 137 -24.39 0.60 -22.50
CA THR A 137 -25.80 0.88 -22.74
C THR A 137 -26.44 1.16 -21.40
N LYS A 138 -26.73 2.45 -21.20
CA LYS A 138 -27.39 3.08 -20.08
C LYS A 138 -28.74 2.40 -19.77
N ASN A 139 -28.72 1.32 -18.98
CA ASN A 139 -29.78 0.82 -18.10
C ASN A 139 -29.45 -0.62 -17.69
N GLU A 140 -28.71 -0.81 -16.61
CA GLU A 140 -28.99 -1.87 -15.64
C GLU A 140 -28.17 -1.60 -14.38
N LYS A 141 -28.85 -1.64 -13.23
CA LYS A 141 -28.25 -1.40 -11.93
C LYS A 141 -27.24 -2.51 -11.67
N PHE A 142 -25.97 -2.11 -11.59
CA PHE A 142 -24.82 -2.94 -11.26
C PHE A 142 -25.10 -3.95 -10.13
N ASN A 143 -25.09 -5.24 -10.48
CA ASN A 143 -25.22 -6.38 -9.59
C ASN A 143 -23.96 -6.68 -8.75
N ILE A 144 -23.09 -5.69 -8.49
CA ILE A 144 -21.89 -5.87 -7.65
C ILE A 144 -22.27 -6.04 -6.17
N PHE A 145 -23.45 -5.57 -5.77
CA PHE A 145 -23.98 -5.80 -4.42
C PHE A 145 -24.43 -7.25 -4.17
N GLY A 146 -24.63 -8.06 -5.22
CA GLY A 146 -25.12 -9.44 -5.08
C GLY A 146 -24.10 -10.38 -4.43
N GLY A 147 -22.84 -10.35 -4.87
CA GLY A 147 -21.80 -11.25 -4.36
C GLY A 147 -21.33 -10.90 -2.94
N ILE A 148 -21.13 -9.61 -2.67
CA ILE A 148 -20.68 -9.13 -1.36
C ILE A 148 -21.78 -9.29 -0.30
N ALA A 149 -23.05 -9.01 -0.62
CA ALA A 149 -24.16 -9.19 0.32
C ALA A 149 -24.37 -10.67 0.70
N ILE A 150 -24.27 -11.61 -0.24
CA ILE A 150 -24.42 -13.05 0.03
C ILE A 150 -23.31 -13.53 0.99
N ALA A 151 -22.06 -13.09 0.81
CA ALA A 151 -20.96 -13.44 1.72
C ALA A 151 -21.18 -12.89 3.15
N PHE A 152 -21.68 -11.64 3.28
CA PHE A 152 -22.02 -11.07 4.59
C PHE A 152 -23.16 -11.83 5.29
N PHE A 153 -24.21 -12.25 4.59
CA PHE A 153 -25.32 -13.01 5.18
C PHE A 153 -24.92 -14.41 5.65
N VAL A 154 -24.00 -15.09 4.97
CA VAL A 154 -23.50 -16.41 5.39
C VAL A 154 -22.70 -16.29 6.70
N ILE A 155 -21.78 -15.32 6.79
CA ILE A 155 -20.99 -15.07 8.00
C ILE A 155 -21.91 -14.66 9.15
N PHE A 156 -22.86 -13.76 8.90
CA PHE A 156 -23.81 -13.29 9.92
C PHE A 156 -24.73 -14.41 10.42
N GLY A 157 -25.19 -15.31 9.53
CA GLY A 157 -25.97 -16.49 9.90
C GLY A 157 -25.21 -17.48 10.78
N ILE A 158 -23.92 -17.69 10.52
CA ILE A 158 -23.05 -18.54 11.37
C ILE A 158 -22.91 -17.93 12.76
N ILE A 159 -22.69 -16.61 12.86
CA ILE A 159 -22.57 -15.89 14.15
C ILE A 159 -23.85 -16.02 14.98
N ILE A 160 -25.04 -15.78 14.39
CA ILE A 160 -26.32 -15.94 15.08
C ILE A 160 -26.52 -17.37 15.58
N ARG A 161 -26.16 -18.37 14.77
CA ARG A 161 -26.31 -19.79 15.14
C ARG A 161 -25.42 -20.16 16.32
N VAL A 162 -24.17 -19.68 16.35
CA VAL A 162 -23.25 -19.90 17.47
C VAL A 162 -23.76 -19.23 18.75
N LEU A 163 -24.22 -17.98 18.67
CA LEU A 163 -24.79 -17.25 19.82
C LEU A 163 -26.05 -17.94 20.37
N SER A 164 -26.93 -18.43 19.49
CA SER A 164 -28.12 -19.20 19.89
C SER A 164 -27.76 -20.49 20.63
N ILE A 165 -26.75 -21.23 20.15
CA ILE A 165 -26.27 -22.46 20.79
C ILE A 165 -25.63 -22.17 22.14
N GLN A 166 -24.84 -21.10 22.26
CA GLN A 166 -24.25 -20.69 23.53
C GLN A 166 -25.31 -20.25 24.54
N LYS A 167 -26.33 -19.52 24.09
CA LYS A 167 -27.46 -19.10 24.94
C LYS A 167 -28.26 -20.30 25.47
N LYS A 168 -28.62 -21.24 24.59
CA LYS A 168 -29.31 -22.48 24.98
C LYS A 168 -28.47 -23.34 25.94
N ARG A 169 -27.15 -23.40 25.77
CA ARG A 169 -26.25 -24.12 26.68
C ARG A 169 -26.13 -23.46 28.06
N LYS A 170 -26.25 -22.13 28.15
CA LYS A 170 -26.30 -21.40 29.44
C LYS A 170 -27.62 -21.63 30.15
N GLU A 171 -28.75 -21.50 29.44
CA GLU A 171 -30.09 -21.74 29.99
C GLU A 171 -30.26 -23.19 30.48
N LEU A 172 -29.68 -24.18 29.78
CA LEU A 172 -29.71 -25.59 30.21
C LEU A 172 -28.84 -25.85 31.46
N LYS A 173 -27.75 -25.09 31.65
CA LYS A 173 -26.88 -25.20 32.83
C LYS A 173 -27.48 -24.51 34.06
N GLU A 174 -28.22 -23.43 33.87
CA GLU A 174 -28.97 -22.76 34.96
C GLU A 174 -30.20 -23.55 35.39
N LYS A 175 -30.86 -24.27 34.48
CA LYS A 175 -32.03 -25.10 34.80
C LYS A 175 -31.69 -26.43 35.50
N ASN A 176 -30.45 -26.90 35.37
CA ASN A 176 -29.94 -28.14 35.97
C ASN A 176 -29.10 -27.91 37.24
N ARG A 177 -29.21 -26.72 37.86
CA ARG A 177 -28.59 -26.34 39.13
C ARG A 177 -29.66 -26.00 40.14
#